data_AF-A0AAJ2PPP1-F1
#
_entry.id   AF-A0AAJ2PPP1-F1
#
_cell.length_a   1.000
_cell.length_b   1.000
_cell.length_c   1.000
_cell.angle_alpha   90.00
_cell.angle_beta   90.00
_cell.angle_gamma   90.00
#
_symmetry.space_group_name_H-M   'P 1'
#
loop_
_entity.id
_entity.type
_entity.pdbx_description
1 polymer ?
#
loop_
_entity_poly.entity_id
_entity_poly.type
_entity_poly.pdbx_seq_one_letter_code
_entity_poly.pdbx_strand_id
1 'polypeptide(L)'
;MEIDRFDPTPIYKQVARVIRAKIESGELRPRDPIPSESKMVADYGVARDTARQAVALLRSEGWVITLPQRGTFVAEQPPASALEGGESAG
;
A
#
# COMPACT_ATOMS: atom_id res chain seq x y z
N MET A 1 -9.46 -4.55 -6.08
CA MET A 1 -9.04 -3.36 -6.86
C MET A 1 -7.91 -3.79 -7.77
N GLU A 2 -8.01 -3.49 -9.06
CA GLU A 2 -7.09 -3.94 -10.11
C GLU A 2 -6.09 -2.83 -10.46
N ILE A 3 -4.95 -3.20 -11.06
CA ILE A 3 -3.95 -2.26 -11.57
C ILE A 3 -4.30 -1.91 -13.02
N ASP A 4 -4.60 -0.64 -13.29
CA ASP A 4 -4.96 -0.16 -14.62
C ASP A 4 -3.73 0.47 -15.30
N ARG A 5 -3.33 -0.07 -16.44
CA ARG A 5 -2.14 0.42 -17.18
C ARG A 5 -2.42 1.59 -18.12
N PHE A 6 -3.69 1.89 -18.36
CA PHE A 6 -4.14 3.02 -19.17
C PHE A 6 -4.48 4.25 -18.32
N ASP A 7 -4.70 4.06 -17.02
CA ASP A 7 -4.80 5.16 -16.05
C ASP A 7 -3.48 5.96 -15.97
N PRO A 8 -3.54 7.30 -15.97
CA PRO A 8 -2.33 8.15 -15.94
C PRO A 8 -1.57 8.08 -14.60
N THR A 9 -2.15 7.47 -13.56
CA THR A 9 -1.48 7.29 -12.27
C THR A 9 -0.34 6.28 -12.42
N PRO A 10 0.89 6.61 -11.96
CA PRO A 10 2.00 5.66 -11.95
C PRO A 10 1.65 4.33 -11.28
N ILE A 11 2.03 3.21 -11.89
CA ILE A 11 1.68 1.86 -11.42
C ILE A 11 2.06 1.62 -9.95
N TYR A 12 3.21 2.10 -9.50
CA TYR A 12 3.61 1.92 -8.09
C TYR A 12 2.66 2.61 -7.11
N LYS A 13 2.06 3.76 -7.48
CA LYS A 13 1.04 4.44 -6.68
C LYS A 13 -0.26 3.66 -6.67
N GLN A 14 -0.63 3.03 -7.79
CA GLN A 14 -1.81 2.16 -7.84
C GLN A 14 -1.63 0.92 -6.95
N VAL A 15 -0.45 0.27 -6.98
CA VAL A 15 -0.13 -0.85 -6.08
C VAL A 15 -0.19 -0.41 -4.62
N ALA A 16 0.42 0.73 -4.28
CA ALA A 16 0.34 1.29 -2.94
C ALA A 16 -1.11 1.54 -2.50
N ARG A 17 -1.95 2.11 -3.39
CA ARG A 17 -3.39 2.32 -3.13
C ARG A 17 -4.13 1.02 -2.85
N VAL A 18 -3.86 -0.05 -3.58
CA VAL A 18 -4.48 -1.38 -3.34
C VAL A 18 -4.12 -1.90 -1.94
N ILE A 19 -2.86 -1.81 -1.54
CA ILE A 19 -2.43 -2.27 -0.21
C ILE A 19 -3.01 -1.37 0.89
N ARG A 20 -2.99 -0.05 0.70
CA ARG A 20 -3.59 0.91 1.63
C ARG A 20 -5.08 0.61 1.84
N ALA A 21 -5.84 0.38 0.77
CA ALA A 21 -7.25 0.04 0.85
C ALA A 21 -7.52 -1.25 1.65
N LYS A 22 -6.62 -2.25 1.57
CA LYS A 22 -6.70 -3.47 2.39
C LYS A 22 -6.45 -3.18 3.87
N ILE A 23 -5.54 -2.26 4.19
CA ILE A 23 -5.29 -1.80 5.57
C ILE A 23 -6.52 -1.03 6.09
N GLU A 24 -7.04 -0.08 5.31
CA GLU A 24 -8.20 0.74 5.67
C GLU A 24 -9.48 -0.10 5.86
N SER A 25 -9.66 -1.16 5.06
CA SER A 25 -10.76 -2.11 5.19
C SER A 25 -10.61 -3.07 6.39
N GLY A 26 -9.42 -3.14 7.01
CA GLY A 26 -9.10 -4.08 8.08
C GLY A 26 -8.82 -5.52 7.60
N GLU A 27 -8.69 -5.74 6.29
CA GLU A 27 -8.21 -7.00 5.72
C GLU A 27 -6.76 -7.27 6.12
N LEU A 28 -5.95 -6.21 6.17
CA LEU A 28 -4.62 -6.21 6.77
C LEU A 28 -4.66 -5.40 8.07
N ARG A 29 -4.41 -6.03 9.21
CA ARG A 29 -4.46 -5.37 10.52
C ARG A 29 -3.09 -4.82 10.91
N PRO A 30 -3.02 -3.89 11.87
CA PRO A 30 -1.74 -3.47 12.43
C PRO A 30 -0.87 -4.66 12.79
N ARG A 31 0.41 -4.60 12.43
CA ARG A 31 1.43 -5.65 12.62
C ARG A 31 1.28 -6.89 11.73
N ASP A 32 0.26 -6.98 10.87
CA ASP A 32 0.21 -8.02 9.85
C ASP A 32 1.28 -7.79 8.76
N PRO A 33 1.84 -8.86 8.18
CA PRO A 33 2.72 -8.73 7.04
C PRO A 33 1.94 -8.27 5.80
N ILE A 34 2.50 -7.31 5.06
CA ILE A 34 2.00 -7.01 3.71
C ILE A 34 2.54 -8.05 2.71
N PRO A 35 1.94 -8.20 1.52
CA PRO A 35 2.53 -9.00 0.45
C PRO A 35 3.99 -8.58 0.20
N SER A 36 4.91 -9.54 0.14
CA SER A 36 6.31 -9.25 -0.21
C SER A 36 6.40 -8.70 -1.63
N GLU A 37 7.48 -8.00 -1.98
CA GLU A 37 7.70 -7.46 -3.34
C GLU A 37 7.54 -8.56 -4.41
N SER A 38 8.09 -9.75 -4.19
CA SER A 38 7.93 -10.89 -5.10
C SER A 38 6.48 -11.36 -5.23
N LYS A 39 5.70 -11.31 -4.13
CA LYS A 39 4.27 -11.61 -4.19
C LYS A 39 3.52 -10.52 -4.95
N MET A 40 3.83 -9.24 -4.76
CA MET A 40 3.23 -8.15 -5.53
C MET A 40 3.50 -8.29 -7.03
N VAL A 41 4.71 -8.70 -7.41
CA VAL A 41 5.06 -9.00 -8.80
C VAL A 41 4.17 -10.11 -9.35
N ALA A 42 3.99 -11.20 -8.61
CA ALA A 42 3.17 -12.34 -9.04
C ALA A 42 1.66 -12.03 -9.08
N ASP A 43 1.15 -11.31 -8.07
CA ASP A 43 -0.27 -11.02 -7.88
C ASP A 43 -0.76 -9.93 -8.85
N TYR A 44 0.08 -8.92 -9.10
CA TYR A 44 -0.29 -7.73 -9.88
C TYR A 44 0.38 -7.63 -11.25
N GLY A 45 1.31 -8.55 -11.57
CA GLY A 45 2.03 -8.54 -12.85
C GLY A 45 2.84 -7.26 -13.07
N VAL A 46 3.43 -6.72 -12.00
CA VAL A 46 4.25 -5.49 -12.02
C VAL A 46 5.74 -5.81 -11.99
N ALA A 47 6.57 -4.86 -12.43
CA ALA A 47 8.02 -5.01 -12.30
C ALA A 47 8.46 -4.99 -10.83
N ARG A 48 9.58 -5.67 -10.51
CA ARG A 48 10.13 -5.68 -9.15
C ARG A 48 10.45 -4.28 -8.63
N ASP A 49 10.96 -3.39 -9.50
CA ASP A 49 11.24 -2.00 -9.14
C ASP A 49 9.97 -1.26 -8.73
N THR A 50 8.87 -1.48 -9.47
CA THR A 50 7.55 -0.92 -9.18
C THR A 50 7.00 -1.41 -7.83
N ALA A 51 7.13 -2.70 -7.52
CA ALA A 51 6.76 -3.23 -6.21
C ALA A 51 7.59 -2.59 -5.08
N ARG A 52 8.91 -2.46 -5.29
CA ARG A 52 9.81 -1.78 -4.34
C ARG A 52 9.41 -0.33 -4.12
N GLN A 53 9.11 0.40 -5.19
CA GLN A 53 8.66 1.80 -5.13
C GLN A 53 7.33 1.93 -4.37
N ALA A 54 6.39 1.00 -4.56
CA ALA A 54 5.12 0.99 -3.85
C ALA A 54 5.32 0.80 -2.33
N VAL A 55 6.18 -0.16 -1.94
CA VAL A 55 6.53 -0.38 -0.52
C VAL A 55 7.25 0.85 0.06
N ALA A 56 8.17 1.46 -0.69
CA ALA A 56 8.86 2.67 -0.27
C ALA A 56 7.90 3.86 -0.06
N LEU A 57 6.91 4.01 -0.94
CA LEU A 57 5.87 5.03 -0.80
C LEU A 57 5.04 4.80 0.47
N LEU A 58 4.50 3.60 0.65
CA LEU A 58 3.71 3.26 1.85
C LEU A 58 4.50 3.50 3.14
N ARG A 59 5.80 3.19 3.14
CA ARG A 59 6.68 3.41 4.28
C ARG A 59 6.89 4.91 4.53
N SER A 60 7.10 5.69 3.48
CA SER A 60 7.26 7.14 3.57
C SER A 60 6.00 7.84 4.09
N GLU A 61 4.83 7.28 3.80
CA GLU A 61 3.52 7.77 4.25
C GLU A 61 3.13 7.23 5.64
N GLY A 62 3.92 6.33 6.23
CA GLY A 62 3.67 5.79 7.58
C GLY A 62 2.68 4.62 7.65
N TRP A 63 2.22 4.08 6.51
CA TRP A 63 1.30 2.93 6.48
C TRP A 63 1.97 1.62 6.91
N VAL A 64 3.27 1.49 6.65
CA VAL A 64 4.02 0.26 6.87
C VAL A 64 5.40 0.53 7.45
N ILE A 65 5.95 -0.46 8.14
CA ILE A 65 7.32 -0.48 8.66
C ILE A 65 8.08 -1.68 8.09
N THR A 66 9.37 -1.49 7.79
CA THR A 66 10.24 -2.59 7.37
C THR A 66 11.09 -3.03 8.55
N LEU A 67 10.99 -4.31 8.90
CA LEU A 67 11.83 -4.94 9.90
C LEU A 67 12.94 -5.71 9.18
N PRO A 68 14.24 -5.41 9.44
CA PRO A 68 15.36 -6.09 8.81
C PRO A 68 15.23 -7.60 8.94
N GLN A 69 15.44 -8.33 7.83
CA GLN A 69 15.36 -9.80 7.75
C GLN A 69 14.00 -10.43 8.10
N ARG A 70 12.97 -9.64 8.41
CA ARG A 70 11.62 -10.13 8.75
C ARG A 70 10.56 -9.76 7.73
N GLY A 71 10.79 -8.69 6.96
CA GLY A 71 9.87 -8.23 5.92
C GLY A 71 9.24 -6.88 6.24
N THR A 72 8.10 -6.60 5.63
CA THR A 72 7.36 -5.35 5.80
C THR A 72 5.99 -5.64 6.39
N PHE A 73 5.60 -4.83 7.37
CA PHE A 73 4.41 -5.02 8.19
C PHE A 73 3.60 -3.74 8.23
N VAL A 74 2.28 -3.85 8.40
CA VAL A 74 1.41 -2.69 8.66
C VAL A 74 1.88 -2.01 9.95
N ALA A 75 1.97 -0.68 9.92
CA ALA A 75 2.34 0.12 11.08
C ALA A 75 1.36 -0.12 12.25
N GLU A 76 1.83 0.07 13.48
CA GLU A 76 0.96 -0.08 14.67
C GLU A 76 -0.16 0.96 14.70
N GLN A 77 0.12 2.16 14.19
CA GLN A 77 -0.82 3.26 14.04
C GLN A 77 -0.71 3.81 12.61
N PRO A 78 -1.38 3.19 11.62
CA PRO A 78 -1.38 3.73 10.26
C PRO A 78 -2.12 5.08 10.21
N PRO A 79 -1.80 5.96 9.24
CA PRO A 79 -2.44 7.27 9.10
C PRO A 79 -3.97 7.15 9.05
N ALA A 80 -4.67 8.03 9.77
CA ALA A 80 -6.14 8.03 9.84
C ALA A 80 -6.82 8.60 8.58
N SER A 81 -6.16 8.58 7.42
CA SER A 81 -6.47 9.44 6.26
C SER A 81 -7.78 9.12 5.50
N ALA A 82 -8.78 8.50 6.13
CA ALA A 82 -10.12 8.31 5.58
C ALA A 82 -11.29 8.74 6.51
N LEU A 83 -11.04 9.16 7.77
CA LEU A 83 -12.13 9.63 8.66
C LEU A 83 -12.37 11.15 8.58
N GLU A 84 -11.51 11.91 7.90
CA GLU A 84 -11.64 13.36 7.73
C GLU A 84 -11.56 13.70 6.24
N GLY A 85 -12.71 13.96 5.61
CA GLY A 85 -12.78 14.28 4.17
C GLY A 85 -14.18 14.22 3.55
N GLY A 86 -15.18 13.76 4.29
CA GLY A 86 -16.58 13.87 3.90
C GLY A 86 -17.26 15.10 4.48
N GLU A 87 -16.77 16.32 4.25
CA GLU A 87 -17.56 17.55 4.41
C GLU A 87 -16.85 18.78 3.83
N SER A 88 -17.23 19.14 2.61
CA SER A 88 -17.31 20.52 2.14
C SER A 88 -18.15 20.54 0.87
N ALA A 89 -19.46 20.48 1.07
CA ALA A 89 -20.37 21.23 0.21
C ALA A 89 -20.31 22.68 0.68
N GLY A 90 -19.95 23.59 -0.23
CA GLY A 90 -19.93 25.04 -0.05
C GLY A 90 -19.97 25.71 -1.41
#